data_AF-A0A422QJG9-F1
#
_entry.id   AF-A0A422QJG9-F1
#
_cell.length_a   1.000
_cell.length_b   1.000
_cell.length_c   1.000
_cell.angle_alpha   90.00
_cell.angle_beta   90.00
_cell.angle_gamma   90.00
#
_symmetry.space_group_name_H-M   'P 1'
#
loop_
_entity.id
_entity.type
_entity.pdbx_description
1 polymer ?
#
loop_
_entity_poly.entity_id
_entity_poly.type
_entity_poly.pdbx_seq_one_letter_code
_entity_poly.pdbx_strand_id
1 'polypeptide(L)'
;MNSTNERESFSERLQQALKNAHYSPDSPTRLAREFNIRFEGRPITVHAARKWLVGEAIPTQEKLRMIAQWLGVPADWLRFGGAEQAASLDAANGGGARFESADVKLIADLQRLDEHHRQLAREFIRMLVRMNHQKAEAK
;
A
#
# COMPACT_ATOMS: atom_id res chain seq x y z
N MET A 1 -23.64 -0.67 3.88
CA MET A 1 -22.50 0.21 4.20
C MET A 1 -21.78 0.53 2.89
N ASN A 2 -21.58 1.82 2.60
CA ASN A 2 -21.74 2.41 1.25
C ASN A 2 -20.62 2.08 0.25
N SER A 3 -20.91 1.24 -0.75
CA SER A 3 -20.02 0.98 -1.90
C SER A 3 -19.65 2.22 -2.72
N THR A 4 -20.35 3.35 -2.54
CA THR A 4 -19.94 4.65 -3.07
C THR A 4 -18.73 5.20 -2.33
N ASN A 5 -18.75 5.14 -1.00
CA ASN A 5 -17.65 5.61 -0.15
C ASN A 5 -16.37 4.79 -0.37
N GLU A 6 -16.49 3.47 -0.61
CA GLU A 6 -15.32 2.63 -0.94
C GLU A 6 -14.66 3.03 -2.27
N ARG A 7 -15.46 3.36 -3.29
CA ARG A 7 -14.94 3.76 -4.61
C ARG A 7 -14.33 5.17 -4.56
N GLU A 8 -14.93 6.07 -3.80
CA GLU A 8 -14.39 7.41 -3.54
C GLU A 8 -13.05 7.31 -2.80
N SER A 9 -13.00 6.54 -1.72
CA SER A 9 -11.78 6.30 -0.94
C SER A 9 -10.66 5.66 -1.79
N PHE A 10 -11.00 4.71 -2.66
CA PHE A 10 -10.05 4.14 -3.64
C PHE A 10 -9.50 5.21 -4.58
N SER A 11 -10.38 6.06 -5.11
CA SER A 11 -10.02 7.13 -6.03
C SER A 11 -9.06 8.14 -5.39
N GLU A 12 -9.33 8.55 -4.15
CA GLU A 12 -8.45 9.44 -3.40
C GLU A 12 -7.05 8.82 -3.20
N ARG A 13 -6.98 7.55 -2.82
CA ARG A 13 -5.69 6.84 -2.68
C ARG A 13 -4.95 6.70 -4.00
N LEU A 14 -5.67 6.42 -5.09
CA LEU A 14 -5.09 6.33 -6.42
C LEU A 14 -4.48 7.67 -6.85
N GLN A 15 -5.22 8.77 -6.66
CA GLN A 15 -4.73 10.11 -6.96
C GLN A 15 -3.52 10.47 -6.09
N GLN A 16 -3.53 10.11 -4.81
CA GLN A 16 -2.39 10.34 -3.92
C GLN A 16 -1.16 9.55 -4.35
N ALA A 17 -1.32 8.27 -4.71
CA ALA A 17 -0.23 7.43 -5.18
C ALA A 17 0.37 7.96 -6.51
N LEU A 18 -0.47 8.49 -7.41
CA LEU A 18 0.00 9.16 -8.63
C LEU A 18 0.82 10.41 -8.31
N LYS A 19 0.35 11.27 -7.40
CA LYS A 19 1.10 12.46 -6.96
C LYS A 19 2.46 12.09 -6.38
N ASN A 20 2.51 11.07 -5.52
CA ASN A 20 3.76 10.59 -4.91
C ASN A 20 4.74 10.02 -5.96
N ALA A 21 4.21 9.37 -6.99
CA ALA A 21 4.98 8.87 -8.12
C ALA A 21 5.29 9.95 -9.19
N HIS A 22 5.07 11.24 -8.89
CA HIS A 22 5.29 12.39 -9.77
C HIS A 22 4.47 12.37 -11.07
N TYR A 23 3.35 11.65 -11.08
CA TYR A 23 2.37 11.66 -12.17
C TYR A 23 1.23 12.64 -11.88
N SER A 24 0.77 13.33 -12.92
CA SER A 24 -0.40 14.22 -12.83
C SER A 24 -1.69 13.39 -12.64
N PRO A 25 -2.41 13.51 -11.51
CA PRO A 25 -3.64 12.77 -11.26
C PRO A 25 -4.80 13.21 -12.15
N ASP A 26 -4.72 14.41 -12.73
CA ASP A 26 -5.79 15.02 -13.55
C ASP A 26 -5.81 14.53 -15.01
N SER A 27 -4.94 13.59 -15.39
CA SER A 27 -4.83 13.12 -16.77
C SER A 27 -5.20 11.64 -16.91
N PRO A 28 -6.50 11.30 -17.09
CA PRO A 28 -6.95 9.95 -17.41
C PRO A 28 -6.27 9.36 -18.65
N THR A 29 -5.96 10.21 -19.64
CA THR A 29 -5.26 9.81 -20.86
C THR A 29 -3.85 9.32 -20.57
N ARG A 30 -3.12 10.02 -19.70
CA ARG A 30 -1.77 9.62 -19.30
C ARG A 30 -1.80 8.34 -18.48
N LEU A 31 -2.74 8.21 -17.55
CA LEU A 31 -2.91 6.97 -16.77
C LEU A 31 -3.19 5.77 -17.66
N ALA A 32 -4.12 5.89 -18.61
CA ALA A 32 -4.45 4.81 -19.54
C ALA A 32 -3.24 4.42 -20.41
N ARG A 33 -2.50 5.42 -20.92
CA ARG A 33 -1.31 5.20 -21.72
C ARG A 33 -0.21 4.47 -20.95
N GLU A 34 0.16 4.98 -19.78
CA GLU A 34 1.22 4.39 -18.96
C GLU A 34 0.85 2.99 -18.45
N PHE A 35 -0.42 2.77 -18.13
CA PHE A 35 -0.93 1.44 -17.77
C PHE A 35 -0.81 0.47 -18.96
N ASN A 36 -1.31 0.85 -20.14
CA ASN A 36 -1.32 -0.02 -21.32
C ASN A 36 0.09 -0.38 -21.81
N ILE A 37 1.08 0.49 -21.58
CA ILE A 37 2.48 0.19 -21.91
C ILE A 37 3.07 -0.90 -21.00
N ARG A 38 2.61 -0.98 -19.74
CA ARG A 38 3.13 -1.90 -18.72
C ARG A 38 2.32 -3.19 -18.59
N PHE A 39 1.13 -3.24 -19.19
CA PHE A 39 0.18 -4.31 -19.03
C PHE A 39 0.11 -5.19 -20.28
N GLU A 40 0.48 -6.46 -20.13
CA GLU A 40 0.48 -7.45 -21.23
C GLU A 40 -0.93 -8.03 -21.52
N GLY A 41 -1.92 -7.70 -20.69
CA GLY A 41 -3.30 -8.18 -20.84
C GLY A 41 -4.19 -7.25 -21.68
N ARG A 42 -5.51 -7.33 -21.46
CA ARG A 42 -6.48 -6.47 -22.16
C ARG A 42 -6.27 -4.99 -21.80
N PRO A 43 -5.95 -4.12 -22.77
CA PRO A 43 -5.73 -2.71 -22.51
C PRO A 43 -6.99 -2.05 -21.95
N ILE A 44 -6.80 -0.94 -21.26
CA ILE A 44 -7.87 -0.11 -20.74
C ILE A 44 -8.11 1.09 -21.65
N THR A 45 -9.36 1.54 -21.68
CA THR A 45 -9.74 2.78 -22.35
C THR A 45 -9.49 3.97 -21.42
N VAL A 46 -9.33 5.17 -22.01
CA VAL A 46 -9.25 6.43 -21.25
C VAL A 46 -10.50 6.63 -20.39
N HIS A 47 -11.66 6.18 -20.88
CA HIS A 47 -12.90 6.21 -20.12
C HIS A 47 -12.82 5.36 -18.84
N ALA A 48 -12.27 4.14 -18.91
CA ALA A 48 -12.06 3.30 -17.73
C ALA A 48 -11.12 3.96 -16.71
N ALA A 49 -10.01 4.54 -17.18
CA ALA A 49 -9.08 5.31 -16.35
C ALA A 49 -9.76 6.48 -15.63
N ARG A 50 -10.62 7.24 -16.34
CA ARG A 50 -11.41 8.33 -15.74
C ARG A 50 -12.33 7.81 -14.64
N LYS A 51 -13.02 6.69 -14.87
CA LYS A 51 -13.91 6.10 -13.87
C LYS A 51 -13.18 5.70 -12.59
N TRP A 52 -11.91 5.32 -12.68
CA TRP A 52 -11.09 5.01 -11.51
C TRP A 52 -10.66 6.27 -10.76
N LEU A 53 -10.27 7.32 -11.49
CA LEU A 53 -9.84 8.61 -10.93
C LEU A 53 -10.98 9.45 -10.34
N VAL A 54 -12.23 9.15 -10.69
CA VAL A 54 -13.43 9.85 -10.16
C VAL A 54 -14.14 8.99 -9.10
N GLY A 55 -13.70 7.75 -8.86
CA GLY A 55 -14.38 6.85 -7.93
C GLY A 55 -15.72 6.32 -8.44
N GLU A 56 -15.95 6.31 -9.76
CA GLU A 56 -17.14 5.69 -10.34
C GLU A 56 -16.99 4.16 -10.43
N ALA A 57 -15.76 3.65 -10.54
CA ALA A 57 -15.48 2.22 -10.63
C ALA A 57 -14.13 1.84 -9.99
N ILE A 58 -14.04 0.61 -9.49
CA ILE A 58 -12.78 -0.01 -9.05
C ILE A 58 -12.29 -0.99 -10.14
N PRO A 59 -10.99 -1.01 -10.47
CA PRO A 59 -10.41 -1.98 -11.40
C PRO A 59 -10.58 -3.42 -10.90
N THR A 60 -10.55 -4.37 -11.83
CA THR A 60 -10.41 -5.81 -11.51
C THR A 60 -9.11 -6.07 -10.75
N GLN A 61 -9.06 -7.15 -9.96
CA GLN A 61 -7.90 -7.47 -9.10
C GLN A 61 -6.55 -7.50 -9.84
N GLU A 62 -6.51 -8.01 -11.07
CA GLU A 62 -5.32 -8.05 -11.90
C GLU A 62 -4.80 -6.64 -12.25
N LYS A 63 -5.69 -5.79 -12.77
CA LYS A 63 -5.38 -4.38 -13.10
C LYS A 63 -5.00 -3.58 -11.86
N LEU A 64 -5.65 -3.85 -10.73
CA LEU A 64 -5.34 -3.22 -9.46
C LEU A 64 -3.92 -3.58 -8.98
N ARG A 65 -3.53 -4.85 -9.06
CA ARG A 65 -2.17 -5.30 -8.72
C ARG A 65 -1.11 -4.65 -9.63
N MET A 66 -1.40 -4.52 -10.92
CA MET A 66 -0.50 -3.85 -11.86
C MET A 66 -0.33 -2.35 -11.53
N ILE A 67 -1.41 -1.63 -11.21
CA ILE A 67 -1.33 -0.22 -10.79
C ILE A 67 -0.54 -0.09 -9.49
N ALA A 68 -0.81 -0.96 -8.52
CA ALA A 68 -0.11 -1.00 -7.25
C ALA A 68 1.39 -1.23 -7.43
N GLN A 69 1.78 -2.20 -8.27
CA GLN A 69 3.17 -2.47 -8.62
C GLN A 69 3.84 -1.28 -9.33
N TRP A 70 3.15 -0.66 -10.29
CA TRP A 70 3.66 0.50 -11.02
C TRP A 70 3.88 1.71 -10.10
N LEU A 71 2.96 1.96 -9.17
CA LEU A 71 3.01 3.10 -8.24
C LEU A 71 3.84 2.79 -6.97
N GLY A 72 4.32 1.56 -6.80
CA GLY A 72 5.11 1.16 -5.63
C GLY A 72 4.32 1.10 -4.32
N VAL A 73 3.02 0.82 -4.37
CA VAL A 73 2.13 0.74 -3.18
C VAL A 73 1.52 -0.65 -3.05
N PRO A 74 1.10 -1.11 -1.85
CA PRO A 74 0.39 -2.38 -1.70
C PRO A 74 -1.00 -2.36 -2.37
N ALA A 75 -1.38 -3.46 -3.02
CA ALA A 75 -2.67 -3.61 -3.69
C ALA A 75 -3.85 -3.51 -2.70
N ASP A 76 -3.77 -4.18 -1.55
CA ASP A 76 -4.81 -4.13 -0.52
C ASP A 76 -4.97 -2.73 0.08
N TRP A 77 -3.86 -2.01 0.28
CA TRP A 77 -3.90 -0.61 0.69
C TRP A 77 -4.59 0.27 -0.36
N LEU A 78 -4.29 0.07 -1.64
CA LEU A 78 -4.92 0.84 -2.70
C LEU A 78 -6.44 0.58 -2.74
N ARG A 79 -6.86 -0.68 -2.59
CA ARG A 79 -8.26 -1.11 -2.66
C ARG A 79 -9.08 -0.69 -1.42
N PHE A 80 -8.63 -1.09 -0.25
CA PHE A 80 -9.39 -0.99 1.00
C PHE A 80 -8.88 0.11 1.93
N GLY A 81 -7.69 0.65 1.67
CA GLY A 81 -7.00 1.54 2.59
C GLY A 81 -6.17 0.76 3.61
N GLY A 82 -5.36 1.48 4.39
CA GLY A 82 -4.80 0.92 5.63
C GLY A 82 -5.95 0.62 6.58
N ALA A 83 -5.97 -0.59 7.15
CA ALA A 83 -7.05 -1.07 8.00
C ALA A 83 -7.21 -0.19 9.26
N GLU A 84 -8.06 0.84 9.18
CA GLU A 84 -8.62 1.48 10.37
C GLU A 84 -9.89 0.75 10.85
N GLN A 85 -10.39 -0.27 10.15
CA GLN A 85 -11.67 -0.93 10.49
C GLN A 85 -11.73 -2.47 10.37
N ALA A 86 -10.62 -3.17 10.14
CA ALA A 86 -10.60 -4.65 10.05
C ALA A 86 -9.61 -5.31 11.03
N ALA A 87 -9.25 -4.64 12.13
CA ALA A 87 -8.31 -5.16 13.14
C ALA A 87 -8.90 -6.25 14.07
N SER A 88 -10.02 -6.89 13.72
CA SER A 88 -10.71 -7.81 14.63
C SER A 88 -10.83 -9.27 14.17
N LEU A 89 -10.36 -9.62 12.96
CA LEU A 89 -10.50 -11.01 12.47
C LEU A 89 -9.20 -11.65 11.94
N ASP A 90 -8.15 -10.88 11.63
CA ASP A 90 -6.87 -11.41 11.14
C ASP A 90 -5.72 -11.38 12.16
N ALA A 91 -6.05 -11.29 13.47
CA ALA A 91 -5.07 -11.40 14.56
C ALA A 91 -4.40 -12.79 14.67
N ALA A 92 -4.79 -13.75 13.82
CA ALA A 92 -4.19 -15.08 13.75
C ALA A 92 -3.03 -15.19 12.75
N ASN A 93 -2.81 -14.19 11.87
CA ASN A 93 -1.78 -14.32 10.84
C ASN A 93 -0.97 -13.03 10.66
N GLY A 94 0.05 -12.89 11.51
CA GLY A 94 1.34 -12.27 11.17
C GLY A 94 1.34 -10.88 10.52
N GLY A 95 1.64 -9.86 11.33
CA GLY A 95 2.56 -8.80 10.88
C GLY A 95 1.96 -7.52 10.28
N GLY A 96 0.70 -7.20 10.55
CA GLY A 96 0.06 -5.97 10.08
C GLY A 96 0.07 -4.81 11.08
N ALA A 97 1.13 -4.60 11.84
CA ALA A 97 1.21 -3.41 12.70
C ALA A 97 1.62 -2.21 11.85
N ARG A 98 0.74 -1.20 11.77
CA ARG A 98 1.07 0.21 11.51
C ARG A 98 2.33 0.44 10.69
N PHE A 99 2.27 0.39 9.35
CA PHE A 99 3.26 1.14 8.57
C PHE A 99 2.94 2.65 8.68
N GLU A 100 3.12 3.18 9.89
CA GLU A 100 3.14 4.61 10.17
C GLU A 100 4.42 5.20 9.57
N SER A 101 4.41 6.49 9.23
CA SER A 101 5.59 7.20 8.69
C SER A 101 6.86 7.02 9.53
N ALA A 102 6.72 6.66 10.81
CA ALA A 102 7.81 6.29 11.70
C ALA A 102 8.58 5.04 11.22
N ASP A 103 7.90 4.01 10.71
CA ASP A 103 8.53 2.77 10.24
C ASP A 103 9.28 2.99 8.92
N VAL A 104 8.71 3.80 8.02
CA VAL A 104 9.39 4.20 6.78
C VAL A 104 10.66 4.99 7.09
N LYS A 105 10.60 5.90 8.07
CA LYS A 105 11.76 6.67 8.53
C LYS A 105 12.79 5.78 9.22
N LEU A 106 12.36 4.82 10.02
CA LEU A 106 13.23 3.87 10.72
C LEU A 106 13.98 2.97 9.73
N ILE A 107 13.32 2.52 8.66
CA ILE A 107 13.97 1.77 7.57
C ILE A 107 15.02 2.63 6.85
N ALA A 108 14.69 3.89 6.54
CA ALA A 108 15.63 4.82 5.93
C ALA A 108 16.84 5.10 6.84
N ASP A 109 16.61 5.24 8.15
CA ASP A 109 17.67 5.46 9.13
C ASP A 109 18.57 4.21 9.29
N LEU A 110 18.00 3.01 9.31
CA LEU A 110 18.76 1.74 9.35
C LEU A 110 19.67 1.53 8.13
N GLN A 111 19.27 2.02 6.95
CA GLN A 111 20.09 1.96 5.74
C GLN A 111 21.29 2.92 5.80
N ARG A 112 21.19 4.02 6.56
CA ARG A 112 22.27 4.99 6.77
C ARG A 112 23.29 4.55 7.81
N LEU A 113 22.98 3.53 8.60
CA LEU A 113 23.90 2.95 9.57
C LEU A 113 24.95 2.05 8.90
N ASP A 114 26.15 2.07 9.48
CA ASP A 114 27.22 1.12 9.17
C ASP A 114 26.83 -0.33 9.56
N GLU A 115 27.46 -1.33 8.95
CA GLU A 115 27.07 -2.74 9.09
C GLU A 115 27.09 -3.20 10.54
N HIS A 116 28.07 -2.76 11.34
CA HIS A 116 28.14 -3.09 12.76
C HIS A 116 26.93 -2.53 13.55
N HIS A 117 26.54 -1.29 13.30
CA HIS A 117 25.40 -0.64 13.96
C HIS A 117 24.06 -1.23 13.51
N ARG A 118 23.95 -1.59 12.22
CA ARG A 118 22.77 -2.27 11.68
C ARG A 118 22.57 -3.63 12.32
N GLN A 119 23.65 -4.37 12.57
CA GLN A 119 23.60 -5.67 13.21
C GLN A 119 23.15 -5.56 14.67
N LEU A 120 23.67 -4.58 15.42
CA LEU A 120 23.21 -4.29 16.78
C LEU A 120 21.72 -3.94 16.84
N ALA A 121 21.23 -3.09 15.94
CA ALA A 121 19.81 -2.74 15.89
C ALA A 121 18.92 -3.96 15.61
N ARG A 122 19.34 -4.84 14.68
CA ARG A 122 18.63 -6.10 14.36
C ARG A 122 18.60 -7.07 15.55
N GLU A 123 19.69 -7.18 16.29
CA GLU A 123 19.74 -8.00 17.52
C GLU A 123 18.79 -7.43 18.59
N PHE A 124 18.77 -6.11 18.77
CA PHE A 124 17.89 -5.46 19.73
C PHE A 124 16.41 -5.69 19.41
N ILE A 125 16.02 -5.55 18.14
CA ILE A 125 14.65 -5.81 17.69
C ILE A 125 14.30 -7.29 17.92
N ARG A 126 15.19 -8.23 17.56
CA ARG A 126 14.97 -9.67 17.81
C ARG A 126 14.80 -9.97 19.30
N MET A 127 15.60 -9.34 20.16
CA MET A 127 15.48 -9.48 21.61
C MET A 127 14.12 -8.99 22.11
N LEU A 128 13.69 -7.79 21.71
CA LEU A 128 12.41 -7.20 22.12
C LEU A 128 11.22 -8.05 21.67
N VAL A 129 11.25 -8.57 20.45
CA VAL A 129 10.21 -9.49 19.93
C VAL A 129 10.13 -10.75 20.79
N ARG A 130 11.27 -11.37 21.09
CA ARG A 130 11.34 -12.55 21.95
C ARG A 130 10.83 -12.27 23.37
N MET A 131 11.11 -11.10 23.92
CA MET A 131 10.61 -10.69 25.24
C MET A 131 9.09 -10.46 25.24
N ASN A 132 8.55 -9.90 24.16
CA ASN A 132 7.12 -9.69 24.02
C ASN A 132 6.34 -11.02 23.95
N HIS A 133 6.89 -12.02 23.23
CA HIS A 133 6.31 -13.35 23.19
C HIS A 133 6.31 -14.04 24.57
N GLN A 134 7.40 -13.94 25.33
CA GLN A 134 7.47 -14.52 26.69
C GLN A 134 6.48 -13.89 27.68
N LYS A 135 6.20 -12.59 27.54
CA LYS A 135 5.16 -11.92 28.35
C LYS A 135 3.74 -12.38 28.00
N ALA A 136 3.49 -12.83 26.78
CA ALA A 136 2.19 -13.30 26.34
C ALA A 136 1.87 -14.73 26.84
N GLU A 137 2.89 -15.54 27.10
CA GLU A 137 2.74 -16.92 27.60
C GLU A 137 2.65 -17.02 29.13
N ALA A 138 3.06 -15.97 29.85
CA ALA A 138 3.07 -15.92 31.32
C ALA A 138 1.78 -15.36 31.95
N LYS A 139 0.73 -15.12 31.16
CA LYS A 139 -0.55 -14.53 31.58
C LYS A 139 -1.71 -15.46 31.22
#